data_AF-A0A4R6F7X4-F1
#
_entry.id   AF-A0A4R6F7X4-F1
#
_cell.length_a   1.000
_cell.length_b   1.000
_cell.length_c   1.000
_cell.angle_alpha   90.00
_cell.angle_beta   90.00
_cell.angle_gamma   90.00
#
_symmetry.space_group_name_H-M   'P 1'
#
loop_
_entity.id
_entity.type
_entity.pdbx_description
1 polymer ?
#
loop_
_entity_poly.entity_id
_entity_poly.type
_entity_poly.pdbx_seq_one_letter_code
_entity_poly.pdbx_strand_id
1 'polypeptide(L)' 'MDKNLELLRTVVIAKLVYWDALGELEKRLAPDGEFSDRANNDVIDEIATLASALHGPHDVGAITQEHLSEIEELARQ' A
#
# COMPACT_ATOMS: atom_id res chain seq x y z
N MET A 1 -8.07 28.39 -11.96
CA MET A 1 -7.75 27.62 -10.73
C MET A 1 -6.28 27.23 -10.85
N ASP A 2 -5.51 27.30 -9.77
CA ASP A 2 -4.06 27.02 -9.81
C ASP A 2 -3.85 25.51 -9.99
N LYS A 3 -3.27 25.12 -11.13
CA LYS A 3 -2.99 23.72 -11.48
C LYS A 3 -2.10 23.03 -10.43
N ASN A 4 -1.19 23.77 -9.79
CA ASN A 4 -0.33 23.20 -8.75
C ASN A 4 -1.13 22.90 -7.48
N LEU A 5 -2.10 23.75 -7.13
CA LEU A 5 -2.99 23.52 -5.99
C LEU A 5 -3.90 22.31 -6.22
N GLU A 6 -4.41 22.12 -7.45
CA GLU A 6 -5.19 20.93 -7.82
C GLU A 6 -4.37 19.65 -7.73
N LEU A 7 -3.15 19.67 -8.24
CA LEU A 7 -2.23 18.53 -8.15
C LEU A 7 -1.88 18.22 -6.69
N LEU A 8 -1.60 19.23 -5.87
CA LEU A 8 -1.35 19.05 -4.45
C LEU A 8 -2.54 18.40 -3.73
N ARG A 9 -3.77 18.87 -4.00
CA ARG A 9 -4.99 18.25 -3.45
C ARG A 9 -5.13 16.80 -3.86
N THR A 10 -4.82 16.49 -5.13
CA THR A 10 -4.87 15.12 -5.64
C THR A 10 -3.85 14.22 -4.94
N VAL A 11 -2.62 14.70 -4.74
CA VAL A 11 -1.57 13.98 -4.01
C VAL A 11 -1.98 13.74 -2.55
N VAL A 12 -2.55 14.74 -1.88
CA VAL A 12 -3.03 14.61 -0.49
C VAL A 12 -4.15 13.58 -0.39
N ILE A 13 -5.13 13.62 -1.29
CA ILE A 13 -6.23 12.64 -1.33
C ILE A 13 -5.68 11.23 -1.56
N ALA A 14 -4.77 11.06 -2.53
CA ALA A 14 -4.15 9.77 -2.81
C ALA A 14 -3.41 9.22 -1.58
N LYS A 15 -2.71 10.08 -0.83
CA LYS A 15 -2.00 9.69 0.39
C LYS A 15 -2.96 9.27 1.52
N LEU A 16 -4.08 9.95 1.69
CA LEU A 16 -5.11 9.57 2.67
C LEU A 16 -5.73 8.22 2.31
N VAL A 17 -6.15 8.03 1.05
CA VAL A 17 -6.72 6.77 0.56
C VAL A 17 -5.73 5.61 0.71
N TYR A 18 -4.44 5.84 0.42
CA TYR A 18 -3.39 4.86 0.64
C TYR A 18 -3.30 4.43 2.11
N TRP A 19 -3.26 5.38 3.05
CA TRP A 19 -3.17 5.07 4.48
C TRP A 19 -4.41 4.35 5.01
N ASP A 20 -5.60 4.75 4.57
CA ASP A 20 -6.84 4.06 4.96
C ASP A 20 -6.83 2.60 4.48
N ALA A 21 -6.41 2.36 3.23
CA ALA A 21 -6.31 1.01 2.68
C ALA A 21 -5.23 0.17 3.38
N LEU A 22 -4.06 0.77 3.67
CA LEU A 22 -2.99 0.09 4.39
C LEU A 22 -3.41 -0.28 5.80
N GLY A 23 -4.09 0.62 6.52
CA GLY A 23 -4.60 0.33 7.86
C GLY A 23 -5.65 -0.78 7.88
N GLU A 24 -6.51 -0.88 6.86
CA GLU A 24 -7.44 -2.02 6.73
C GLU A 24 -6.73 -3.33 6.36
N LEU A 25 -5.67 -3.26 5.55
CA LEU A 25 -4.82 -4.42 5.25
C LEU A 25 -4.10 -4.91 6.51
N GLU A 26 -3.50 -4.01 7.29
CA GLU A 26 -2.83 -4.30 8.55
C GLU A 26 -3.75 -5.03 9.53
N LYS A 27 -4.96 -4.51 9.78
CA LYS A 27 -5.96 -5.15 10.66
C LYS A 27 -6.32 -6.57 10.24
N ARG A 28 -6.27 -6.87 8.93
CA ARG A 28 -6.56 -8.20 8.38
C ARG A 28 -5.39 -9.16 8.53
N LEU A 29 -4.16 -8.65 8.37
CA LEU A 29 -2.93 -9.44 8.42
C LEU A 29 -2.45 -9.68 9.85
N ALA A 30 -2.75 -8.76 10.78
CA ALA A 30 -2.43 -8.85 12.20
C ALA A 30 -3.72 -8.78 13.04
N PRO A 31 -4.55 -9.84 13.07
CA PRO A 31 -5.78 -9.84 13.85
C PRO A 31 -5.55 -9.76 15.37
N ASP A 32 -4.36 -10.15 15.84
CA ASP A 32 -3.99 -10.24 17.25
C ASP A 32 -3.12 -9.06 17.75
N GLY A 33 -2.83 -8.06 16.91
CA GLY A 33 -1.95 -6.94 17.27
C GLY A 33 -1.69 -5.94 16.13
N GLU A 34 -0.81 -4.97 16.37
CA GLU A 34 -0.33 -4.05 15.32
C GLU A 34 0.93 -4.63 14.66
N PHE A 35 1.25 -4.17 13.45
CA PHE A 35 2.54 -4.47 12.84
C PHE A 35 3.69 -3.99 13.72
N SER A 36 4.78 -4.75 13.74
CA SER A 36 6.05 -4.19 14.19
C SER A 36 6.46 -3.06 13.24
N ASP A 37 7.19 -2.03 13.73
CA ASP A 37 7.71 -0.96 12.86
C ASP A 37 8.47 -1.53 11.65
N ARG A 38 9.16 -2.67 11.85
CA ARG A 38 9.86 -3.39 10.79
C ARG A 38 8.90 -4.01 9.77
N ALA A 39 7.93 -4.81 10.23
CA ALA A 39 6.94 -5.44 9.35
C ALA A 39 6.17 -4.39 8.54
N ASN A 40 5.82 -3.26 9.16
CA ASN A 40 5.16 -2.16 8.48
C ASN A 40 6.05 -1.56 7.37
N ASN A 41 7.32 -1.29 7.66
CA ASN A 41 8.25 -0.79 6.64
C ASN A 41 8.44 -1.79 5.49
N ASP A 42 8.61 -3.08 5.81
CA ASP A 42 8.82 -4.12 4.80
C ASP A 42 7.57 -4.28 3.90
N VAL A 43 6.35 -4.25 4.46
CA VAL A 43 5.10 -4.25 3.67
C VAL A 43 4.97 -2.99 2.80
N ILE A 44 5.30 -1.81 3.33
CA ILE A 44 5.26 -0.55 2.57
C ILE A 44 6.24 -0.59 1.39
N ASP A 45 7.45 -1.10 1.61
CA ASP A 45 8.49 -1.20 0.58
C ASP A 45 8.10 -2.21 -0.51
N GLU A 46 7.47 -3.32 -0.15
CA GLU A 46 6.96 -4.29 -1.12
C GLU A 46 5.80 -3.71 -1.95
N ILE A 47 4.84 -3.02 -1.31
CA ILE A 47 3.75 -2.33 -2.04
C ILE A 47 4.32 -1.27 -2.99
N ALA A 48 5.36 -0.54 -2.59
CA ALA A 48 6.03 0.43 -3.44
C ALA A 48 6.73 -0.24 -4.64
N THR A 49 7.35 -1.40 -4.42
CA THR A 49 7.96 -2.22 -5.47
C THR A 49 6.92 -2.69 -6.48
N LEU A 50 5.82 -3.28 -6.02
CA LEU A 50 4.69 -3.68 -6.87
C LEU A 50 4.13 -2.51 -7.66
N ALA A 51 3.89 -1.36 -7.01
CA ALA A 51 3.36 -0.18 -7.67
C ALA A 51 4.31 0.38 -8.75
N SER A 52 5.62 0.28 -8.54
CA SER A 52 6.64 0.75 -9.50
C SER A 52 6.69 -0.09 -10.79
N ALA A 53 6.23 -1.35 -10.72
CA ALA A 53 6.17 -2.25 -11.86
C ALA A 53 4.92 -2.02 -12.75
N LEU A 54 3.96 -1.20 -12.31
CA LEU A 54 2.72 -0.91 -13.03
C LEU A 54 2.86 0.38 -13.87
N HIS A 55 2.25 0.41 -15.06
CA HIS A 55 2.23 1.62 -15.90
C HIS A 55 1.06 2.56 -15.58
N GLY A 56 0.11 2.08 -14.78
CA GLY A 56 -0.97 2.90 -14.23
C GLY A 56 -2.01 2.11 -13.44
N PRO A 57 -3.05 2.78 -12.95
CA PRO A 57 -4.09 2.17 -12.10
C PRO A 57 -4.87 1.04 -12.79
N HIS A 58 -4.86 0.99 -14.12
CA HIS A 58 -5.55 -0.05 -14.90
C HIS A 58 -4.80 -1.39 -14.89
N ASP A 59 -3.52 -1.40 -14.53
CA ASP A 59 -2.68 -2.60 -14.55
C ASP A 59 -2.73 -3.38 -13.23
N VAL A 60 -3.53 -2.94 -12.24
CA VAL A 60 -3.66 -3.61 -10.93
C VAL A 60 -4.12 -5.06 -11.03
N GLY A 61 -4.72 -5.47 -12.15
CA GLY A 61 -5.04 -6.88 -12.43
C GLY A 61 -3.80 -7.79 -12.59
N ALA A 62 -2.59 -7.21 -12.73
CA ALA A 62 -1.33 -7.94 -12.69
C ALA A 62 -0.92 -8.36 -11.28
N ILE A 63 -1.56 -7.82 -10.23
CA ILE A 63 -1.32 -8.25 -8.84
C ILE A 63 -2.01 -9.59 -8.62
N THR A 64 -1.22 -10.62 -8.27
CA THR A 64 -1.68 -12.00 -8.10
C THR A 64 -1.78 -12.40 -6.62
N GLN A 65 -2.26 -13.61 -6.37
CA GLN A 65 -2.26 -14.23 -5.04
C GLN A 65 -0.83 -14.44 -4.49
N GLU A 66 0.17 -14.60 -5.35
CA GLU A 66 1.57 -14.78 -4.93
C GLU A 66 2.08 -13.53 -4.20
N HIS A 67 1.82 -12.33 -4.74
CA HIS A 67 2.17 -11.08 -4.07
C HIS A 67 1.45 -10.92 -2.72
N LEU A 68 0.20 -11.39 -2.61
CA LEU A 68 -0.51 -11.37 -1.32
C LEU A 68 0.19 -12.30 -0.31
N SER A 69 0.62 -13.49 -0.72
CA SER A 69 1.35 -14.40 0.16
C SER A 69 2.71 -13.85 0.60
N GLU A 70 3.41 -13.10 -0.25
CA GLU A 70 4.64 -12.39 0.12
C GLU A 70 4.38 -11.32 1.19
N ILE A 71 3.35 -10.48 0.99
CA ILE A 71 2.94 -9.49 2.00
C ILE A 71 2.54 -10.16 3.32
N GLU A 72 1.81 -11.28 3.28
CA GLU A 72 1.46 -12.07 4.47
C GLU A 72 2.68 -12.64 5.19
N GLU A 73 3.75 -12.99 4.47
CA GLU A 73 5.02 -13.44 5.05
C GLU A 73 5.78 -12.28 5.71
N LEU A 74 5.87 -11.12 5.06
CA LEU A 74 6.50 -9.93 5.62
C LEU A 74 5.78 -9.44 6.89
N ALA A 75 4.45 -9.48 6.89
CA ALA A 75 3.63 -9.08 8.04
C ALA A 75 3.83 -9.94 9.30
N ARG A 76 4.44 -11.12 9.18
CA ARG A 76 4.68 -12.05 10.29
C ARG A 76 6.07 -11.92 10.94
N GLN A 77 6.92 -11.02 10.45
CA GLN A 77 8.31 -10.83 10.91
C GLN A 77 8.43 -9.82 12.06
#